data_AF-A0A930Y048-F1
#
_entry.id   AF-A0A930Y048-F1
#
_cell.length_a   1.000
_cell.length_b   1.000
_cell.length_c   1.000
_cell.angle_alpha   90.00
_cell.angle_beta   90.00
_cell.angle_gamma   90.00
#
_symmetry.space_group_name_H-M   'P 1'
#
loop_
_entity.id
_entity.type
_entity.pdbx_description
1 polymer ?
#
loop_
_entity_poly.entity_id
_entity_poly.type
_entity_poly.pdbx_seq_one_letter_code
_entity_poly.pdbx_strand_id
1 'polypeptide(L)'
;MEIESVKKGILEIHKVWNVLGSCLDCFKYGEIHESYVVEIISDYCVSKGYEVEGFPIQKRELALLNADFNEDYFCHNRYVKYLDVLATQYDDVFELMYFYSSTFWPEHFYDEKIYKERLLDYISCDVYEITF
;
A
#
# COMPACT_ATOMS: atom_id res chain seq x y z
N MET A 1 -1.58 -16.13 -1.27
CA MET A 1 -2.91 -15.52 -1.05
C MET A 1 -3.57 -15.24 -2.40
N GLU A 2 -4.90 -15.31 -2.50
CA GLU A 2 -5.63 -15.05 -3.76
C GLU A 2 -6.13 -13.60 -3.82
N ILE A 3 -6.08 -13.00 -5.01
CA ILE A 3 -6.42 -11.58 -5.23
C ILE A 3 -7.85 -11.24 -4.75
N GLU A 4 -8.82 -12.15 -4.99
CA GLU A 4 -10.21 -11.96 -4.59
C GLU A 4 -10.38 -11.96 -3.06
N SER A 5 -9.52 -12.69 -2.33
CA SER A 5 -9.51 -12.64 -0.87
C SER A 5 -9.03 -11.29 -0.35
N VAL A 6 -8.05 -10.68 -1.03
CA VAL A 6 -7.53 -9.36 -0.70
C VAL A 6 -8.60 -8.29 -0.95
N LYS A 7 -9.22 -8.29 -2.13
CA LYS A 7 -10.32 -7.37 -2.46
C LYS A 7 -11.47 -7.47 -1.46
N LYS A 8 -11.83 -8.68 -1.06
CA LYS A 8 -12.83 -8.88 0.00
C LYS A 8 -12.40 -8.23 1.32
N GLY A 9 -11.14 -8.38 1.73
CA GLY A 9 -10.58 -7.73 2.91
C GLY A 9 -10.65 -6.19 2.83
N ILE A 10 -10.28 -5.63 1.68
CA ILE A 10 -10.38 -4.18 1.39
C ILE A 10 -11.83 -3.69 1.57
N LEU A 11 -12.80 -4.42 1.03
CA LEU A 11 -14.22 -4.06 1.17
C LEU A 11 -14.73 -4.13 2.61
N GLU A 12 -14.27 -5.11 3.41
CA GLU A 12 -14.65 -5.16 4.83
C GLU A 12 -14.09 -3.97 5.62
N ILE A 13 -12.86 -3.55 5.32
CA ILE A 13 -12.27 -2.34 5.93
C ILE A 13 -13.02 -1.08 5.48
N HIS A 14 -13.31 -0.98 4.19
CA HIS A 14 -14.04 0.16 3.63
C HIS A 14 -15.39 0.38 4.30
N LYS A 15 -16.12 -0.69 4.67
CA LYS A 15 -17.40 -0.55 5.39
C LYS A 15 -17.27 0.24 6.69
N VAL A 16 -16.17 0.07 7.41
CA VAL A 16 -15.90 0.79 8.66
C VAL A 16 -15.41 2.21 8.36
N TRP A 17 -14.51 2.34 7.39
CA TRP A 17 -13.96 3.63 6.97
C TRP A 17 -15.06 4.59 6.45
N ASN A 18 -16.00 4.10 5.64
CA ASN A 18 -17.04 4.91 4.99
C ASN A 18 -18.13 5.45 5.95
N VAL A 19 -18.18 4.94 7.18
CA VAL A 19 -19.11 5.45 8.21
C VAL A 19 -18.43 6.38 9.20
N LEU A 20 -17.13 6.63 9.03
CA LEU A 20 -16.41 7.63 9.80
C LEU A 20 -16.95 9.02 9.44
N GLY A 21 -17.24 9.83 10.45
CA GLY A 21 -17.67 11.22 10.25
C GLY A 21 -16.51 12.12 9.80
N SER A 22 -16.73 13.43 9.81
CA SER A 22 -15.73 14.45 9.44
C SER A 22 -15.01 15.08 10.65
N CYS A 23 -15.02 14.39 11.79
CA CYS A 23 -14.38 14.88 13.02
C CYS A 23 -12.85 14.64 13.00
N LEU A 24 -12.08 15.34 13.84
CA LEU A 24 -10.62 15.17 13.91
C LEU A 24 -10.22 13.71 14.20
N ASP A 25 -10.88 13.08 15.16
CA ASP A 25 -10.63 11.67 15.49
C ASP A 25 -11.00 10.75 14.31
N CYS A 26 -12.02 11.11 13.55
CA CYS A 26 -12.50 10.37 12.39
C CYS A 26 -11.42 10.30 11.29
N PHE A 27 -10.66 11.38 11.08
CA PHE A 27 -9.51 11.37 10.16
C PHE A 27 -8.42 10.39 10.61
N LYS A 28 -8.05 10.43 11.90
CA LYS A 28 -7.06 9.50 12.46
C LYS A 28 -7.49 8.05 12.32
N TYR A 29 -8.77 7.75 12.55
CA TYR A 29 -9.30 6.40 12.34
C TYR A 29 -9.29 6.01 10.86
N GLY A 30 -9.56 6.96 9.96
CA GLY A 30 -9.46 6.75 8.51
C GLY A 30 -8.07 6.27 8.08
N GLU A 31 -7.02 6.99 8.50
CA GLU A 31 -5.62 6.64 8.21
C GLU A 31 -5.21 5.26 8.75
N ILE A 32 -5.75 4.87 9.92
CA ILE A 32 -5.51 3.54 10.50
C ILE A 32 -6.11 2.44 9.61
N HIS A 33 -7.34 2.65 9.10
CA HIS A 33 -7.99 1.69 8.22
C HIS A 33 -7.26 1.57 6.87
N GLU A 34 -6.81 2.69 6.31
CA GLU A 34 -5.99 2.70 5.11
C GLU A 34 -4.64 1.98 5.32
N SER A 35 -4.04 2.12 6.51
CA SER A 35 -2.85 1.36 6.90
C SER A 35 -3.08 -0.16 6.92
N TYR A 36 -4.25 -0.62 7.38
CA TYR A 36 -4.61 -2.04 7.29
C TYR A 36 -4.77 -2.52 5.85
N VAL A 37 -5.26 -1.67 4.94
CA VAL A 37 -5.31 -2.04 3.51
C VAL A 37 -3.90 -2.20 2.94
N VAL A 38 -3.00 -1.26 3.23
CA VAL A 38 -1.59 -1.34 2.84
C VAL A 38 -0.95 -2.64 3.36
N GLU A 39 -1.23 -3.02 4.61
CA GLU A 39 -0.73 -4.28 5.19
C GLU A 39 -1.21 -5.51 4.41
N ILE A 40 -2.51 -5.63 4.12
CA ILE A 40 -3.07 -6.82 3.44
C ILE A 40 -2.56 -6.92 2.00
N ILE A 41 -2.42 -5.80 1.29
CA ILE A 41 -1.83 -5.79 -0.07
C ILE A 41 -0.32 -6.13 0.02
N SER A 42 0.38 -5.64 1.03
CA SER A 42 1.80 -5.99 1.23
C SER A 42 1.99 -7.48 1.51
N ASP A 43 1.15 -8.07 2.36
CA ASP A 43 1.14 -9.51 2.65
C ASP A 43 0.84 -10.34 1.39
N TYR A 44 -0.03 -9.82 0.51
CA TYR A 44 -0.28 -10.43 -0.79
C TYR A 44 1.02 -10.51 -1.58
N CYS A 45 1.69 -9.37 -1.76
CA CYS A 45 2.92 -9.25 -2.53
C CYS A 45 4.04 -10.13 -1.95
N VAL A 46 4.19 -10.14 -0.62
CA VAL A 46 5.15 -11.03 0.08
C VAL A 46 4.80 -12.50 -0.17
N SER A 47 3.52 -12.87 -0.13
CA SER A 47 3.10 -14.26 -0.42
C SER A 47 3.36 -14.69 -1.88
N LYS A 48 3.55 -13.74 -2.80
CA LYS A 48 3.96 -13.96 -4.19
C LYS A 48 5.49 -13.91 -4.37
N GLY A 49 6.23 -13.57 -3.34
CA GLY A 49 7.69 -13.39 -3.40
C GLY A 49 8.12 -12.09 -4.09
N TYR A 50 7.24 -11.09 -4.14
CA TYR A 50 7.56 -9.80 -4.75
C TYR A 50 8.36 -8.93 -3.78
N GLU A 51 9.46 -8.36 -4.26
CA GLU A 51 10.34 -7.50 -3.48
C GLU A 51 10.87 -6.35 -4.34
N VAL A 52 11.23 -5.24 -3.70
CA VAL A 52 11.89 -4.10 -4.34
C VAL A 52 13.19 -3.85 -3.59
N GLU A 53 14.33 -4.02 -4.27
CA GLU A 53 15.67 -3.87 -3.66
C GLU A 53 15.84 -4.67 -2.35
N GLY A 54 15.21 -5.85 -2.30
CA GLY A 54 15.19 -6.76 -1.14
C GLY A 54 14.15 -6.42 -0.07
N PHE A 55 13.40 -5.32 -0.18
CA PHE A 55 12.32 -4.98 0.74
C PHE A 55 11.01 -5.71 0.37
N PRO A 56 10.23 -6.23 1.34
CA PRO A 56 10.58 -6.37 2.76
C PRO A 56 11.32 -7.68 3.08
N ILE A 57 11.36 -8.65 2.16
CA ILE A 57 11.75 -10.05 2.45
C ILE A 57 13.20 -10.14 2.91
N GLN A 58 14.17 -9.80 2.07
CA GLN A 58 15.60 -9.84 2.42
C GLN A 58 15.94 -8.86 3.55
N LYS A 59 15.30 -7.69 3.60
CA LYS A 59 15.54 -6.70 4.66
C LYS A 59 15.12 -7.22 6.04
N ARG A 60 14.05 -8.03 6.12
CA ARG A 60 13.64 -8.69 7.37
C ARG A 60 14.62 -9.76 7.80
N GLU A 61 15.24 -10.48 6.87
CA GLU A 61 16.32 -11.42 7.22
C GLU A 61 17.55 -10.68 7.77
N LEU A 62 17.91 -9.54 7.16
CA LEU A 62 19.00 -8.69 7.63
C LEU A 62 18.73 -8.06 9.01
N ALA A 63 17.46 -7.76 9.32
CA ALA A 63 17.05 -7.23 10.62
C ALA A 63 17.39 -8.15 11.81
N LEU A 64 17.54 -9.46 11.57
CA LEU A 64 17.96 -10.41 12.60
C LEU A 64 19.43 -10.22 13.03
N LEU A 65 20.25 -9.58 12.19
CA LEU A 65 21.69 -9.44 12.36
C LEU A 65 22.15 -7.99 12.46
N ASN A 66 21.37 -7.05 11.95
CA ASN A 66 21.68 -5.62 11.95
C ASN A 66 20.51 -4.80 12.54
N ALA A 67 20.82 -4.09 13.64
CA ALA A 67 19.88 -3.23 14.35
C ALA A 67 19.45 -1.99 13.54
N ASP A 68 20.12 -1.66 12.44
CA ASP A 68 19.72 -0.58 11.53
C ASP A 68 18.40 -0.88 10.80
N PHE A 69 18.02 -2.17 10.67
CA PHE A 69 16.74 -2.59 10.09
C PHE A 69 15.72 -2.90 11.20
N ASN A 70 15.48 -1.93 12.09
CA ASN A 70 14.52 -2.05 13.19
C ASN A 70 13.08 -1.74 12.74
N GLU A 71 12.14 -1.64 13.69
CA GLU A 71 10.73 -1.32 13.39
C GLU A 71 10.56 0.02 12.67
N ASP A 72 11.39 1.03 12.97
CA ASP A 72 11.34 2.34 12.29
C ASP A 72 11.73 2.21 10.81
N TYR A 73 12.55 1.22 10.45
CA TYR A 73 12.82 0.89 9.07
C TYR A 73 11.60 0.25 8.37
N PHE A 74 10.77 -0.52 9.05
CA PHE A 74 9.55 -1.10 8.44
C PHE A 74 8.34 -0.18 8.56
N CYS A 75 8.52 1.12 8.29
CA CYS A 75 7.50 2.13 8.42
C CYS A 75 6.46 2.13 7.27
N HIS A 76 5.30 2.72 7.55
CA HIS A 76 4.18 2.81 6.61
C HIS A 76 4.58 3.38 5.24
N ASN A 77 5.29 4.52 5.21
CA ASN A 77 5.68 5.16 3.95
C ASN A 77 6.57 4.27 3.07
N ARG A 78 7.44 3.44 3.67
CA ARG A 78 8.27 2.50 2.90
C ARG A 78 7.42 1.37 2.30
N TYR A 79 6.37 0.94 3.00
CA TYR A 79 5.38 0.01 2.46
C TYR A 79 4.53 0.61 1.35
N VAL A 80 4.11 1.87 1.47
CA VAL A 80 3.39 2.56 0.38
C VAL A 80 4.30 2.70 -0.84
N LYS A 81 5.56 3.16 -0.68
CA LYS A 81 6.55 3.22 -1.78
C LYS A 81 6.77 1.85 -2.41
N TYR A 82 6.88 0.79 -1.60
CA TYR A 82 7.01 -0.58 -2.06
C TYR A 82 5.84 -1.00 -2.95
N LEU A 83 4.60 -0.76 -2.52
CA LEU A 83 3.40 -1.09 -3.30
C LEU A 83 3.29 -0.28 -4.59
N ASP A 84 3.60 1.02 -4.54
CA ASP A 84 3.60 1.88 -5.72
C ASP A 84 4.59 1.38 -6.79
N VAL A 85 5.82 1.05 -6.37
CA VAL A 85 6.83 0.52 -7.29
C VAL A 85 6.36 -0.82 -7.86
N LEU A 86 5.84 -1.74 -7.04
CA LEU A 86 5.32 -3.01 -7.53
C LEU A 86 4.13 -2.85 -8.47
N ALA A 87 3.24 -1.88 -8.24
CA ALA A 87 2.11 -1.58 -9.12
C ALA A 87 2.54 -1.10 -10.51
N THR A 88 3.79 -0.64 -10.70
CA THR A 88 4.33 -0.37 -12.04
C THR A 88 4.88 -1.60 -12.75
N GLN A 89 5.12 -2.68 -12.01
CA GLN A 89 5.81 -3.88 -12.48
C GLN A 89 4.88 -5.08 -12.63
N TYR A 90 3.81 -5.14 -11.83
CA TYR A 90 2.92 -6.29 -11.71
C TYR A 90 1.46 -5.86 -11.83
N ASP A 91 0.76 -6.40 -12.83
CA ASP A 91 -0.64 -6.04 -13.13
C ASP A 91 -1.60 -6.38 -11.99
N ASP A 92 -1.35 -7.47 -11.26
CA ASP A 92 -2.19 -7.87 -10.12
C ASP A 92 -2.03 -6.93 -8.92
N VAL A 93 -0.83 -6.39 -8.70
CA VAL A 93 -0.58 -5.36 -7.69
C VAL A 93 -1.21 -4.03 -8.12
N PHE A 94 -1.09 -3.68 -9.40
CA PHE A 94 -1.77 -2.51 -9.97
C PHE A 94 -3.29 -2.58 -9.77
N GLU A 95 -3.89 -3.73 -10.07
CA GLU A 95 -5.32 -3.98 -9.90
C GLU A 95 -5.75 -3.80 -8.43
N LEU A 96 -4.98 -4.32 -7.47
CA LEU A 96 -5.27 -4.17 -6.05
C LEU A 96 -5.15 -2.71 -5.57
N MET A 97 -4.10 -2.01 -6.00
CA MET A 97 -3.85 -0.61 -5.63
C MET A 97 -4.90 0.32 -6.23
N TYR A 98 -5.30 0.10 -7.48
CA TYR A 98 -6.39 0.83 -8.12
C TYR A 98 -7.73 0.50 -7.46
N PHE A 99 -8.02 -0.77 -7.18
CA PHE A 99 -9.26 -1.18 -6.51
C PHE A 99 -9.38 -0.54 -5.13
N TYR A 100 -8.31 -0.52 -4.34
CA TYR A 100 -8.25 0.21 -3.07
C TYR A 100 -8.54 1.70 -3.26
N SER A 101 -7.78 2.37 -4.12
CA SER A 101 -7.87 3.83 -4.30
C SER A 101 -9.24 4.27 -4.81
N SER A 102 -9.79 3.57 -5.80
CA SER A 102 -11.12 3.85 -6.38
C SER A 102 -12.27 3.50 -5.43
N THR A 103 -12.06 2.58 -4.48
CA THR A 103 -13.06 2.23 -3.46
C THR A 103 -13.15 3.31 -2.38
N PHE A 104 -12.00 3.77 -1.87
CA PHE A 104 -11.95 4.72 -0.75
C PHE A 104 -12.14 6.16 -1.21
N TRP A 105 -11.63 6.50 -2.39
CA TRP A 105 -11.59 7.88 -2.90
C TRP A 105 -12.10 7.95 -4.35
N PRO A 106 -13.35 7.54 -4.62
CA PRO A 106 -13.89 7.41 -5.97
C PRO A 106 -13.91 8.73 -6.75
N GLU A 107 -14.09 9.87 -6.08
CA GLU A 107 -14.03 11.21 -6.68
C GLU A 107 -12.63 11.57 -7.18
N HIS A 108 -11.59 10.97 -6.59
CA HIS A 108 -10.20 11.20 -6.97
C HIS A 108 -9.69 10.17 -7.99
N PHE A 109 -10.20 8.93 -7.96
CA PHE A 109 -9.67 7.81 -8.73
C PHE A 109 -10.74 7.05 -9.53
N TYR A 110 -11.59 7.78 -10.25
CA TYR A 110 -12.65 7.21 -11.10
C TYR A 110 -12.16 6.62 -12.43
N ASP A 111 -10.90 6.88 -12.83
CA ASP A 111 -10.34 6.46 -14.11
C ASP A 111 -8.98 5.78 -13.90
N GLU A 112 -8.89 4.54 -14.34
CA GLU A 112 -7.71 3.68 -14.21
C GLU A 112 -6.48 4.23 -14.96
N LYS A 113 -6.69 4.88 -16.10
CA LYS A 113 -5.61 5.48 -16.88
C LYS A 113 -5.05 6.71 -16.17
N ILE A 114 -5.91 7.57 -15.62
CA ILE A 114 -5.50 8.71 -14.80
C ILE A 114 -4.76 8.21 -13.55
N TYR A 115 -5.24 7.14 -12.92
CA TYR A 115 -4.54 6.52 -11.79
C TYR A 115 -3.11 6.09 -12.16
N LYS A 116 -2.96 5.40 -13.29
CA LYS A 116 -1.65 4.96 -13.80
C LYS A 116 -0.71 6.13 -14.09
N GLU A 117 -1.21 7.21 -14.69
CA GLU A 117 -0.41 8.41 -14.95
C GLU A 117 0.09 9.04 -13.65
N ARG A 118 -0.79 9.19 -12.64
CA ARG A 118 -0.41 9.72 -11.32
C ARG A 118 0.62 8.85 -10.59
N LEU A 119 0.45 7.53 -10.64
CA LEU A 119 1.39 6.59 -10.03
C LEU A 119 2.81 6.76 -10.61
N LEU A 120 2.91 6.88 -11.94
CA LEU A 120 4.18 7.10 -12.63
C LEU A 120 4.80 8.45 -12.26
N ASP A 121 3.98 9.51 -12.16
CA ASP A 121 4.44 10.83 -11.73
C ASP A 121 5.00 10.77 -10.29
N TYR A 122 4.29 10.11 -9.36
CA TYR A 122 4.70 9.97 -7.96
C TYR A 122 6.06 9.29 -7.81
N ILE A 123 6.28 8.22 -8.57
CA ILE A 123 7.56 7.49 -8.59
C ILE A 123 8.65 8.37 -9.20
N SER A 124 8.37 9.11 -10.27
CA SER A 124 9.35 9.97 -10.93
C SER A 124 9.81 11.14 -10.06
N CYS A 125 8.92 11.65 -9.20
CA CYS A 125 9.19 12.77 -8.30
C CYS A 125 9.80 12.36 -6.95
N ASP A 126 10.00 11.06 -6.68
CA ASP A 126 10.43 10.50 -5.39
C ASP A 126 9.67 11.11 -4.19
N VAL A 127 8.34 11.16 -4.28
CA VAL A 127 7.45 11.85 -3.31
C VAL A 127 7.65 11.37 -1.87
N TYR A 128 8.13 10.14 -1.68
CA TYR A 128 8.34 9.55 -0.36
C TYR A 128 9.66 9.97 0.31
N GLU A 129 10.61 10.52 -0.45
CA GLU A 129 11.94 10.96 0.02
C GLU A 129 12.66 9.93 0.92
N ILE A 130 12.44 8.63 0.66
CA ILE A 130 12.93 7.51 1.47
C ILE A 130 13.52 6.41 0.59
N THR A 131 14.67 5.86 0.95
CA THR A 131 15.30 4.73 0.22
C THR A 131 14.86 3.37 0.77
N PHE A 132 14.96 2.33 -0.06
CA PHE A 132 14.95 0.93 0.38
C PHE A 132 16.30 0.53 0.99
#